data_AF-A0A1M5WQ98-F1
#
_entry.id   AF-A0A1M5WQ98-F1
#
_cell.length_a   1.000
_cell.length_b   1.000
_cell.length_c   1.000
_cell.angle_alpha   90.00
_cell.angle_beta   90.00
_cell.angle_gamma   90.00
#
_symmetry.space_group_name_H-M   'P 1'
#
loop_
_entity.id
_entity.type
_entity.pdbx_description
1 polymer ?
#
loop_
_entity_poly.entity_id
_entity_poly.type
_entity_poly.pdbx_seq_one_letter_code
_entity_poly.pdbx_strand_id
1 'polypeptide(L)' 'MREDYKKIKKLIERNDYFYNKKIIQKKEYVINSILFAEKLDKILNQDQREVVADFLSDEYSFVKFNLSVSILKAVPN' A
#
# COMPACT_ATOMS: atom_id res chain seq x y z
N MET A 1 -9.94 0.93 -2.35
CA MET A 1 -9.04 0.54 -1.24
C MET A 1 -9.37 -0.78 -0.53
N ARG A 2 -10.53 -0.97 0.12
CA ARG A 2 -10.76 -2.15 0.99
C ARG A 2 -10.90 -3.49 0.27
N GLU A 3 -11.38 -3.54 -0.96
CA GLU A 3 -11.64 -4.82 -1.63
C GLU A 3 -10.38 -5.49 -2.20
N ASP A 4 -9.50 -4.74 -2.87
CA ASP A 4 -8.29 -5.32 -3.47
C ASP A 4 -7.29 -5.76 -2.41
N TYR A 5 -7.16 -4.98 -1.34
CA TYR A 5 -6.43 -5.42 -0.15
C TYR A 5 -7.04 -6.68 0.47
N LYS A 6 -8.37 -6.75 0.61
CA LYS A 6 -9.06 -7.97 1.10
C LYS A 6 -8.84 -9.16 0.18
N LYS A 7 -8.82 -8.96 -1.14
CA LYS A 7 -8.55 -10.01 -2.14
C LYS A 7 -7.12 -10.53 -2.02
N ILE A 8 -6.13 -9.65 -1.92
CA ILE A 8 -4.72 -10.06 -1.74
C ILE A 8 -4.50 -10.74 -0.40
N LYS A 9 -5.10 -10.22 0.68
CA LYS A 9 -5.06 -10.86 1.99
C LYS A 9 -5.62 -12.29 1.95
N LYS A 10 -6.77 -12.50 1.29
CA LYS A 10 -7.32 -13.85 1.06
C LYS A 10 -6.41 -14.76 0.23
N LEU A 11 -5.67 -14.20 -0.72
CA LEU A 11 -4.71 -14.98 -1.53
C LEU A 11 -3.48 -15.39 -0.72
N ILE A 12 -2.98 -14.52 0.15
CA ILE A 12 -1.89 -14.83 1.10
C ILE A 12 -2.34 -15.93 2.07
N GLU A 13 -3.53 -15.78 2.68
CA GLU A 13 -4.10 -16.79 3.59
C GLU A 13 -4.28 -18.15 2.90
N ARG A 14 -4.68 -18.16 1.62
CA ARG A 14 -4.77 -19.39 0.82
C ARG A 14 -3.40 -20.00 0.52
N ASN A 15 -2.39 -19.19 0.22
CA ASN A 15 -1.03 -19.67 -0.03
C ASN A 15 -0.44 -20.34 1.23
N ASP A 16 -0.64 -19.72 2.39
CA ASP A 16 -0.26 -20.29 3.69
C ASP A 16 -1.01 -21.60 3.97
N TYR A 17 -2.32 -21.64 3.68
CA TYR A 17 -3.12 -22.85 3.82
C TYR A 17 -2.61 -24.00 2.93
N PHE A 18 -2.32 -23.73 1.66
CA PHE A 18 -1.83 -24.74 0.73
C PHE A 18 -0.44 -25.25 1.11
N TYR A 19 0.42 -24.37 1.63
CA TYR A 19 1.73 -24.76 2.14
C TYR A 19 1.63 -25.62 3.41
N ASN A 20 0.78 -25.22 4.35
CA ASN A 20 0.53 -25.97 5.59
C ASN A 20 -0.06 -27.36 5.32
N LYS A 21 -0.89 -27.49 4.27
CA LYS A 21 -1.41 -28.78 3.81
C LYS A 21 -0.44 -29.59 2.95
N LYS A 22 0.79 -29.10 2.71
CA LYS A 22 1.79 -29.72 1.82
C LYS A 22 1.28 -29.96 0.40
N ILE A 23 0.31 -29.16 -0.05
CA ILE A 23 -0.24 -29.21 -1.41
C ILE A 23 0.73 -28.55 -2.39
N ILE A 24 1.43 -27.50 -1.94
CA ILE A 24 2.45 -26.79 -2.70
C ILE A 24 3.83 -26.97 -2.07
N GLN A 25 4.86 -26.97 -2.91
CA GLN A 25 6.24 -27.05 -2.45
C GLN A 25 6.75 -25.70 -1.96
N LYS A 26 7.79 -25.72 -1.12
CA LYS A 26 8.42 -24.50 -0.57
C LYS A 26 8.83 -23.50 -1.66
N LYS A 27 9.26 -23.99 -2.83
CA LYS A 27 9.62 -23.16 -3.99
C LYS A 27 8.41 -22.40 -4.54
N GLU A 28 7.27 -23.07 -4.69
CA GLU A 28 6.03 -22.47 -5.20
C GLU A 28 5.45 -21.48 -4.19
N TYR A 29 5.52 -21.79 -2.89
CA TYR A 29 5.12 -20.89 -1.82
C TYR A 29 5.88 -19.56 -1.88
N VAL A 30 7.22 -19.62 -2.01
CA VAL A 30 8.07 -18.42 -2.08
C VAL A 30 7.78 -17.59 -3.33
N ILE A 31 7.62 -18.23 -4.50
CA ILE A 31 7.29 -17.53 -5.75
C ILE A 31 5.95 -16.81 -5.63
N ASN A 32 4.93 -17.48 -5.10
CA ASN A 32 3.61 -16.89 -4.89
C ASN A 32 3.66 -15.71 -3.92
N SER A 33 4.41 -15.83 -2.83
CA SER A 33 4.56 -14.75 -1.85
C SER A 33 5.26 -13.52 -2.44
N ILE A 34 6.28 -13.71 -3.27
CA ILE A 34 6.96 -12.61 -3.98
C ILE A 34 5.97 -11.92 -4.94
N LEU A 35 5.20 -12.70 -5.71
CA LEU A 35 4.17 -12.17 -6.62
C LEU A 35 3.08 -11.36 -5.89
N PHE A 36 2.65 -11.80 -4.70
CA PHE A 36 1.67 -11.05 -3.92
C PHE A 36 2.26 -9.76 -3.34
N ALA A 37 3.54 -9.78 -2.93
CA ALA A 37 4.24 -8.59 -2.47
C ALA A 37 4.37 -7.54 -3.59
N GLU A 38 4.77 -7.95 -4.81
CA GLU A 38 4.84 -7.05 -5.97
C GLU A 38 3.49 -6.45 -6.35
N LYS A 39 2.40 -7.23 -6.25
CA LYS A 39 1.05 -6.72 -6.50
C LYS A 39 0.59 -5.73 -5.44
N LEU A 40 0.91 -5.98 -4.17
CA LEU A 40 0.66 -5.06 -3.07
C LEU A 40 1.40 -3.74 -3.29
N ASP A 41 2.68 -3.79 -3.66
CA ASP A 41 3.50 -2.62 -3.90
C ASP A 41 2.99 -1.80 -5.10
N LYS A 42 2.55 -2.45 -6.19
CA LYS A 42 1.91 -1.76 -7.31
C LYS A 42 0.62 -1.03 -6.91
N ILE A 43 -0.23 -1.68 -6.11
CA ILE A 43 -1.49 -1.06 -5.64
C ILE A 43 -1.19 0.13 -4.73
N LEU A 44 -0.26 -0.02 -3.79
CA LEU A 44 0.15 1.07 -2.90
C LEU A 44 0.75 2.25 -3.67
N ASN A 45 1.60 1.98 -4.66
CA ASN A 45 2.18 3.03 -5.51
C ASN A 45 1.16 3.72 -6.41
N GLN A 46 0.15 2.99 -6.91
CA GLN A 46 -0.95 3.60 -7.68
C GLN A 46 -1.83 4.48 -6.79
N ASP A 47 -2.18 4.00 -5.60
CA ASP A 47 -3.00 4.73 -4.63
C ASP A 47 -2.27 6.00 -4.13
N GLN A 48 -0.95 5.91 -3.86
CA GLN A 48 -0.15 7.10 -3.55
C GLN A 48 -0.11 8.13 -4.69
N ARG A 49 -0.07 7.68 -5.95
CA ARG A 49 -0.11 8.58 -7.11
C ARG A 49 -1.46 9.27 -7.25
N GLU A 50 -2.56 8.56 -7.02
CA GLU A 50 -3.91 9.15 -7.01
C GLU A 50 -4.04 10.18 -5.89
N VAL A 51 -3.60 9.86 -4.66
CA VAL A 51 -3.64 10.79 -3.52
C VAL A 51 -2.80 12.04 -3.76
N VAL A 52 -1.62 11.92 -4.37
CA VAL A 52 -0.78 13.07 -4.72
C VAL A 52 -1.41 13.89 -5.85
N ALA A 53 -2.02 13.25 -6.85
CA ALA A 53 -2.72 13.96 -7.92
C ALA A 53 -3.92 14.74 -7.37
N ASP A 54 -4.73 14.12 -6.51
CA ASP A 54 -5.87 14.76 -5.84
C ASP A 54 -5.41 15.94 -4.98
N PHE A 55 -4.33 15.75 -4.20
CA PHE A 55 -3.72 16.82 -3.38
C PHE A 55 -3.22 18.01 -4.23
N LEU A 56 -2.63 17.75 -5.39
CA LEU A 56 -2.15 18.80 -6.31
C LEU A 56 -3.30 19.49 -7.06
N SER A 57 -4.41 18.79 -7.28
CA SER A 57 -5.58 19.34 -7.97
C SER A 57 -6.45 20.23 -7.08
N ASP A 58 -6.39 20.05 -5.76
CA ASP A 58 -7.12 20.88 -4.81
C ASP A 58 -6.34 22.18 -4.48
N GLU A 59 -6.85 23.31 -4.99
CA GLU A 59 -6.27 24.66 -4.82
C GLU A 59 -5.99 25.03 -3.35
N TYR A 60 -6.71 24.44 -2.38
CA TYR A 60 -6.58 24.76 -0.97
C TYR A 60 -5.65 23.81 -0.20
N SER A 61 -5.37 22.63 -0.74
CA SER A 61 -4.54 21.61 -0.09
C SER A 61 -3.08 22.07 0.04
N PHE A 62 -2.55 22.73 -0.99
CA PHE A 62 -1.18 23.26 -0.97
C PHE A 62 -1.00 24.43 0.03
N VAL A 63 -2.00 25.31 0.13
CA VAL A 63 -1.99 26.45 1.07
C VAL A 63 -2.02 25.96 2.52
N LYS A 64 -2.89 24.98 2.84
CA LYS A 64 -2.96 24.37 4.18
C LYS A 64 -1.67 23.64 4.55
N PHE A 65 -1.04 22.97 3.60
CA PHE A 65 0.25 22.32 3.81
C PHE A 65 1.34 23.35 4.15
N ASN A 66 1.46 24.43 3.37
CA ASN A 66 2.45 25.47 3.62
C ASN A 66 2.24 26.19 4.96
N LEU A 67 0.99 26.45 5.35
CA LEU A 67 0.66 27.00 6.67
C LEU A 67 1.10 26.05 7.79
N SER A 68 0.80 24.75 7.66
CA SER A 68 1.18 23.73 8.64
C SER A 68 2.70 23.62 8.81
N VAL A 69 3.44 23.63 7.69
CA VAL A 69 4.92 23.64 7.70
C VAL A 69 5.47 24.92 8.35
N SER A 70 4.84 26.06 8.07
CA SER A 70 5.26 27.34 8.64
C SER A 70 5.03 27.39 10.15
N ILE A 71 3.91 26.83 10.64
CA ILE A 71 3.63 26.69 12.07
C ILE A 71 4.67 25.78 12.74
N LEU A 72 4.99 24.63 12.14
CA LEU A 72 6.01 23.71 12.67
C LEU A 72 7.39 24.36 12.76
N LYS A 73 7.76 25.21 11.80
CA LYS A 73 9.01 25.98 11.83
C LYS A 73 8.99 27.13 12.85
N ALA A 74 7.80 27.62 13.21
CA ALA A 74 7.61 28.73 14.13
C ALA A 74 7.57 28.27 15.60
N VAL A 75 7.41 26.98 15.88
CA VAL A 75 7.59 26.44 17.23
C VAL A 75 9.09 26.44 17.53
N PRO A 76 9.58 27.28 18.47
CA PRO A 76 10.97 27.20 18.91
C PRO A 76 11.13 25.90 19.71
N ASN A 77 12.20 25.14 19.44
CA ASN A 77 12.61 24.02 20.29
C ASN A 77 12.76 24.44 21.76
#